data_AF-A0A969WCQ2-F1
#
_entry.id   AF-A0A969WCQ2-F1
#
_cell.length_a   1.000
_cell.length_b   1.000
_cell.length_c   1.000
_cell.angle_alpha   90.00
_cell.angle_beta   90.00
_cell.angle_gamma   90.00
#
_symmetry.space_group_name_H-M   'P 1'
#
loop_
_entity.id
_entity.type
_entity.pdbx_description
1 polymer ?
#
loop_
_entity_poly.entity_id
_entity_poly.type
_entity_poly.pdbx_seq_one_letter_code
_entity_poly.pdbx_strand_id
1 'polypeptide(L)'
;MSIVAYTGLPGHGKSYGVVEHVVIPALKAGRVVVTNMPLEREALLKWYGAGDIVFIPRDADVRTIVQLGIERPGVVFAIDECWRYWPAGKLPNQIPEDEKEFFAM
;
A
#
# COMPACT_ATOMS: atom_id res chain seq x y z
N MET A 1 7.94 -3.30 11.74
CA MET A 1 7.82 -2.37 10.59
C MET A 1 7.20 -1.07 11.13
N SER A 2 7.02 0.00 10.34
CA SER A 2 6.20 1.14 10.77
C SER A 2 4.91 1.17 9.97
N ILE A 3 3.76 1.15 10.65
CA ILE A 3 2.46 1.26 10.02
C ILE A 3 1.89 2.63 10.37
N VAL A 4 1.52 3.38 9.34
CA VAL A 4 0.91 4.72 9.48
C VAL A 4 -0.44 4.68 8.79
N ALA A 5 -1.51 4.91 9.56
CA ALA A 5 -2.87 4.97 9.04
C ALA A 5 -3.28 6.42 8.77
N TYR A 6 -3.63 6.73 7.53
CA TYR A 6 -4.25 8.00 7.14
C TYR A 6 -5.77 7.84 7.22
N THR A 7 -6.38 8.38 8.29
CA THR A 7 -7.82 8.26 8.56
C THR A 7 -8.53 9.62 8.45
N GLY A 8 -9.86 9.61 8.33
CA GLY A 8 -10.68 10.82 8.20
C GLY A 8 -11.80 10.68 7.18
N LEU A 9 -12.62 11.72 7.04
CA LEU A 9 -13.80 11.70 6.18
C LEU A 9 -13.43 11.61 4.67
N PRO A 10 -14.33 11.10 3.82
CA PRO A 10 -14.18 11.18 2.36
C PRO A 10 -13.94 12.63 1.89
N GLY A 11 -13.04 12.82 0.92
CA GLY A 11 -12.71 14.15 0.38
C GLY A 11 -11.67 14.96 1.16
N HIS A 12 -11.18 14.51 2.32
CA HIS A 12 -10.19 15.22 3.14
C HIS A 12 -8.73 15.10 2.65
N GLY A 13 -8.53 14.75 1.37
CA GLY A 13 -7.18 14.69 0.79
C GLY A 13 -6.26 13.59 1.31
N LYS A 14 -6.77 12.56 1.99
CA LYS A 14 -5.94 11.46 2.54
C LYS A 14 -5.08 10.78 1.49
N SER A 15 -5.69 10.39 0.37
CA SER A 15 -4.97 9.77 -0.76
C SER A 15 -3.93 10.73 -1.34
N TYR A 16 -4.22 12.03 -1.40
CA TYR A 16 -3.24 13.05 -1.80
C TYR A 16 -2.07 13.13 -0.81
N GLY A 17 -2.35 13.17 0.50
CA GLY A 17 -1.32 13.18 1.55
C GLY A 17 -0.46 11.92 1.56
N VAL A 18 -1.03 10.74 1.27
CA VAL A 18 -0.27 9.50 1.07
C VAL A 18 0.66 9.63 -0.13
N VAL A 19 0.19 10.20 -1.25
CA VAL A 19 1.04 10.42 -2.43
C VAL A 19 2.18 11.39 -2.10
N GLU A 20 1.87 12.54 -1.49
CA GLU A 20 2.83 13.60 -1.18
C GLU A 20 3.88 13.18 -0.15
N HIS A 21 3.46 12.52 0.94
CA HIS A 21 4.31 12.26 2.09
C HIS A 21 4.83 10.82 2.17
N VAL A 22 4.33 9.90 1.35
CA VAL A 22 4.75 8.48 1.36
C VAL A 22 5.26 8.05 -0.02
N VAL A 23 4.43 8.13 -1.06
CA VAL A 23 4.76 7.61 -2.40
C VAL A 23 5.93 8.38 -3.02
N ILE A 24 5.83 9.71 -3.12
CA ILE A 24 6.88 10.53 -3.74
C ILE A 24 8.22 10.40 -2.99
N PRO A 25 8.28 10.50 -1.64
CA PRO A 25 9.52 10.28 -0.90
C PRO A 25 10.12 8.89 -1.12
N ALA A 26 9.29 7.84 -1.18
CA ALA A 26 9.76 6.48 -1.43
C ALA A 26 10.40 6.34 -2.82
N LEU A 27 9.78 6.91 -3.86
CA LEU A 27 10.32 6.90 -5.22
C LEU A 27 11.64 7.65 -5.33
N LYS A 28 11.76 8.81 -4.68
CA LYS A 28 13.00 9.59 -4.60
C LYS A 28 14.12 8.83 -3.88
N ALA A 29 13.78 7.99 -2.91
CA ALA A 29 14.70 7.15 -2.17
C ALA A 29 15.08 5.84 -2.89
N GLY A 30 14.64 5.64 -4.13
CA GLY A 30 14.94 4.42 -4.89
C GLY A 30 14.12 3.20 -4.48
N ARG A 31 13.02 3.39 -3.73
CA ARG A 31 12.22 2.30 -3.17
C ARG A 31 11.09 1.90 -4.11
N VAL A 32 10.69 0.64 -4.03
CA VAL A 32 9.49 0.14 -4.73
C VAL A 32 8.25 0.44 -3.90
N VAL A 33 7.23 1.02 -4.52
CA VAL A 33 5.91 1.26 -3.92
C VAL A 33 4.92 0.24 -4.45
N VAL A 34 4.33 -0.57 -3.57
CA VAL A 34 3.24 -1.49 -3.89
C VAL A 34 1.91 -0.84 -3.49
N THR A 35 0.99 -0.65 -4.44
CA THR A 35 -0.23 0.14 -4.18
C THR A 35 -1.42 -0.24 -5.05
N ASN A 36 -2.63 -0.10 -4.52
CA ASN A 36 -3.89 -0.16 -5.28
C ASN A 36 -4.42 1.24 -5.65
N MET A 37 -3.69 2.32 -5.33
CA MET A 37 -4.10 3.67 -5.64
C MET A 37 -4.06 3.92 -7.16
N PRO A 38 -5.03 4.66 -7.73
CA PRO A 38 -5.06 4.97 -9.15
C PRO A 38 -4.03 6.06 -9.48
N LEU A 39 -2.77 5.67 -9.63
CA LEU A 39 -1.65 6.58 -9.86
C LEU A 39 -1.24 6.63 -11.34
N GLU A 40 -0.85 7.82 -11.81
CA GLU A 40 -0.21 8.00 -13.12
C GLU A 40 1.26 7.58 -13.05
N ARG A 41 1.54 6.28 -13.18
CA ARG A 41 2.87 5.69 -12.99
C ARG A 41 3.95 6.37 -13.84
N GLU A 42 3.69 6.55 -15.13
CA GLU A 42 4.70 7.15 -16.03
C GLU A 42 5.06 8.57 -15.63
N ALA A 43 4.07 9.38 -15.24
CA ALA A 43 4.31 10.73 -14.76
C ALA A 43 5.12 10.71 -13.46
N LEU A 44 4.73 9.90 -12.47
CA LEU A 44 5.43 9.82 -11.19
C LEU A 44 6.89 9.37 -11.35
N LEU A 45 7.14 8.35 -12.17
CA LEU A 45 8.50 7.87 -12.42
C LEU A 45 9.33 8.89 -13.22
N LYS A 46 8.72 9.60 -14.17
CA LYS A 46 9.40 10.68 -14.91
C LYS A 46 9.88 11.81 -14.01
N TRP A 47 9.05 12.23 -13.04
CA TRP A 47 9.34 13.40 -12.21
C TRP A 47 10.10 13.07 -10.92
N TYR A 48 9.97 11.85 -10.40
CA TYR A 48 10.47 11.48 -9.07
C TYR A 48 11.24 10.16 -9.02
N GLY A 49 11.42 9.47 -10.15
CA GLY A 49 11.83 8.06 -10.20
C GLY A 49 13.34 7.84 -10.03
N ALA A 50 13.73 7.38 -8.84
CA ALA A 50 14.84 6.45 -8.68
C ALA A 50 14.37 5.02 -8.35
N GLY A 51 13.09 4.86 -7.96
CA GLY A 51 12.44 3.60 -7.59
C GLY A 51 11.39 3.14 -8.62
N ASP A 52 10.40 2.37 -8.18
CA ASP A 52 9.35 1.81 -9.05
C ASP A 52 7.97 1.76 -8.35
N ILE A 53 6.90 1.63 -9.14
CA ILE A 53 5.51 1.42 -8.68
C ILE A 53 5.02 0.08 -9.23
N VAL A 54 4.54 -0.77 -8.32
CA VAL A 54 3.88 -2.04 -8.59
C VAL A 54 2.42 -1.93 -8.17
N PHE A 55 1.51 -2.13 -9.12
CA PHE A 55 0.08 -2.08 -8.83
C PHE A 55 -0.43 -3.40 -8.25
N ILE A 56 -1.23 -3.29 -7.20
CA ILE A 56 -1.99 -4.40 -6.64
C ILE A 56 -3.16 -4.69 -7.60
N PRO A 57 -3.30 -5.93 -8.12
CA PRO A 57 -4.45 -6.30 -8.93
C PRO A 57 -5.77 -6.12 -8.17
N ARG A 58 -6.83 -5.73 -8.88
CA ARG A 58 -8.14 -5.39 -8.27
C ARG A 58 -8.71 -6.51 -7.38
N ASP A 59 -8.53 -7.76 -7.80
CA ASP A 59 -9.09 -8.94 -7.15
C ASP A 59 -8.02 -9.70 -6.34
N ALA A 60 -6.90 -9.05 -6.00
CA ALA A 60 -5.84 -9.66 -5.20
C ALA A 60 -6.30 -9.92 -3.76
N ASP A 61 -5.96 -11.11 -3.25
CA ASP A 61 -6.05 -11.42 -1.83
C ASP A 61 -4.82 -10.88 -1.06
N VAL A 62 -4.89 -10.93 0.28
CA VAL A 62 -3.81 -10.43 1.14
C VAL A 62 -2.49 -11.16 0.86
N ARG A 63 -2.53 -12.49 0.61
CA ARG A 63 -1.33 -13.27 0.29
C ARG A 63 -0.65 -12.76 -0.98
N THR A 64 -1.41 -12.44 -2.01
CA THR A 64 -0.89 -11.86 -3.25
C THR A 64 -0.23 -10.51 -2.97
N ILE A 65 -0.86 -9.66 -2.14
CA ILE A 65 -0.28 -8.36 -1.74
C ILE A 65 1.06 -8.54 -1.05
N VAL A 66 1.16 -9.47 -0.11
CA VAL A 66 2.42 -9.78 0.60
C VAL A 66 3.49 -10.23 -0.39
N GLN A 67 3.15 -11.14 -1.31
CA GLN A 67 4.11 -11.64 -2.30
C GLN A 67 4.66 -10.55 -3.23
N LEU A 68 3.86 -9.52 -3.53
CA LEU A 68 4.32 -8.37 -4.32
C LEU A 68 5.42 -7.55 -3.62
N GLY A 69 5.63 -7.68 -2.32
CA GLY A 69 6.67 -6.94 -1.60
C GLY A 69 7.72 -7.78 -0.89
N ILE A 70 7.44 -9.04 -0.56
CA ILE A 70 8.31 -9.86 0.30
C ILE A 70 9.69 -10.13 -0.31
N GLU A 71 9.78 -10.20 -1.64
CA GLU A 71 11.03 -10.40 -2.37
C GLU A 71 11.82 -9.10 -2.61
N ARG A 72 11.30 -7.95 -2.18
CA ARG A 72 11.85 -6.61 -2.46
C ARG A 72 12.24 -5.90 -1.16
N PRO A 73 13.50 -6.04 -0.69
CA PRO A 73 13.97 -5.33 0.49
C PRO A 73 13.70 -3.82 0.38
N GLY A 74 13.15 -3.24 1.43
CA GLY A 74 12.82 -1.81 1.45
C GLY A 74 11.57 -1.43 0.67
N VAL A 75 10.70 -2.36 0.29
CA VAL A 75 9.38 -2.03 -0.28
C VAL A 75 8.57 -1.10 0.65
N VAL A 76 7.72 -0.25 0.06
CA VAL A 76 6.73 0.56 0.76
C VAL A 76 5.35 0.13 0.28
N PHE A 77 4.48 -0.26 1.21
CA PHE A 77 3.08 -0.53 0.91
C PHE A 77 2.24 0.73 1.14
N ALA A 78 1.48 1.14 0.12
CA ALA A 78 0.50 2.22 0.21
C ALA A 78 -0.86 1.67 -0.22
N ILE A 79 -1.66 1.23 0.74
CA ILE A 79 -2.92 0.52 0.48
C ILE A 79 -4.08 1.44 0.86
N ASP A 80 -4.80 1.93 -0.16
CA ASP A 80 -6.02 2.71 0.04
C ASP A 80 -7.18 1.76 0.38
N GLU A 81 -8.07 2.20 1.27
CA GLU A 81 -9.24 1.43 1.70
C GLU A 81 -8.90 -0.01 2.14
N CYS A 82 -7.81 -0.18 2.92
CA CYS A 82 -7.24 -1.48 3.27
C CYS A 82 -8.22 -2.44 3.98
N TRP A 83 -9.26 -1.91 4.64
CA TRP A 83 -10.31 -2.73 5.26
C TRP A 83 -11.09 -3.58 4.25
N ARG A 84 -11.04 -3.29 2.95
CA ARG A 84 -11.73 -4.07 1.91
C ARG A 84 -11.28 -5.54 1.84
N TYR A 85 -10.07 -5.85 2.32
CA TYR A 85 -9.57 -7.22 2.37
C TYR A 85 -10.16 -8.05 3.52
N TRP A 86 -10.81 -7.41 4.49
CA TRP A 86 -11.59 -8.08 5.53
C TRP A 86 -13.02 -7.53 5.55
N PRO A 87 -13.94 -8.17 4.81
CA PRO A 87 -15.31 -7.70 4.71
C PRO A 87 -15.99 -7.65 6.07
N ALA A 88 -16.98 -6.75 6.17
CA ALA A 88 -17.76 -6.56 7.39
C ALA A 88 -18.33 -7.89 7.90
N GLY A 89 -18.16 -8.14 9.21
CA GLY A 89 -18.61 -9.37 9.86
C GLY A 89 -17.53 -10.45 10.02
N LYS A 90 -16.35 -10.30 9.39
CA LYS A 90 -15.20 -11.18 9.66
C LYS A 90 -14.57 -10.79 11.00
N LEU A 91 -14.64 -11.68 11.98
CA LEU A 91 -14.03 -11.47 13.30
C LEU A 91 -12.50 -11.62 13.22
N PRO A 92 -11.73 -10.96 14.11
CA PRO A 92 -10.27 -11.09 14.11
C PRO A 92 -9.78 -12.55 14.21
N ASN A 93 -10.48 -13.42 14.93
CA ASN A 93 -10.12 -14.84 15.02
C ASN A 93 -10.39 -15.66 13.73
N GLN A 94 -11.09 -15.08 12.75
CA GLN A 94 -11.36 -15.68 11.45
C GLN A 94 -10.42 -15.17 10.35
N ILE A 95 -9.55 -14.21 10.67
CA ILE A 95 -8.49 -13.75 9.77
C ILE A 95 -7.35 -14.77 9.86
N PRO A 96 -6.80 -15.27 8.73
CA PRO A 96 -5.61 -16.11 8.73
C PRO A 96 -4.42 -15.42 9.43
N GLU A 97 -3.58 -16.20 10.11
CA GLU A 97 -2.50 -15.62 10.94
C GLU A 97 -1.43 -14.91 10.10
N ASP A 98 -1.12 -15.43 8.91
CA ASP A 98 -0.20 -14.80 7.95
C ASP A 98 -0.72 -13.44 7.47
N GLU A 99 -2.03 -13.27 7.33
CA GLU A 99 -2.63 -11.96 7.04
C GLU A 99 -2.54 -11.00 8.23
N LYS A 100 -2.72 -11.49 9.46
CA LYS A 100 -2.60 -10.64 10.66
C LYS A 100 -1.17 -10.16 10.84
N GLU A 101 -0.20 -11.06 10.68
CA GLU A 101 1.22 -10.73 10.78
C GLU A 101 1.57 -9.56 9.86
N PHE A 102 1.11 -9.58 8.61
CA PHE A 102 1.38 -8.49 7.66
C PHE A 102 0.89 -7.11 8.14
N PHE A 103 -0.22 -7.04 8.88
CA PHE A 103 -0.80 -5.78 9.37
C PHE A 103 -0.55 -5.49 10.85
N ALA A 104 0.11 -6.40 11.59
CA ALA A 104 0.41 -6.26 13.02
C ALA A 104 1.92 -6.17 13.35
N MET A 105 2.83 -6.39 12.39
CA MET A 105 4.29 -6.36 12.56
C MET A 105 4.96 -4.99 12.39
#